data_AF-A0A954WII0-F1
#
_entry.id   AF-A0A954WII0-F1
#
_cell.length_a   1.000
_cell.length_b   1.000
_cell.length_c   1.000
_cell.angle_alpha   90.00
_cell.angle_beta   90.00
_cell.angle_gamma   90.00
#
_symmetry.space_group_name_H-M   'P 1'
#
loop_
_entity.id
_entity.type
_entity.pdbx_description
1 polymer ?
#
loop_
_entity_poly.entity_id
_entity_poly.type
_entity_poly.pdbx_seq_one_letter_code
_entity_poly.pdbx_strand_id
1 'polypeptide(L)' 'LARLHRDKYLTERRVRSAAGPPRRYFCLTETGCQRLEEMVCQWNEVSDRIRHLIHKGVA' A
#
# COMPACT_ATOMS: atom_id res chain seq x y z
N LEU A 1 7.12 4.50 6.35
CA LEU A 1 5.92 5.38 6.39
C LEU A 1 6.20 6.84 6.01
N ALA A 2 7.35 7.43 6.35
CA ALA A 2 7.63 8.85 6.08
C ALA A 2 7.43 9.28 4.62
N ARG A 3 7.89 8.48 3.64
CA ARG A 3 7.64 8.72 2.22
C ARG A 3 6.15 8.67 1.86
N LEU A 4 5.42 7.65 2.28
CA LEU A 4 3.97 7.54 2.03
C LEU A 4 3.17 8.70 2.65
N HIS A 5 3.59 9.18 3.82
CA HIS A 5 2.99 10.36 4.44
C HIS A 5 3.33 11.65 3.68
N ARG A 6 4.60 11.83 3.27
CA ARG A 6 5.05 12.97 2.45
C ARG A 6 4.31 13.01 1.11
N ASP A 7 4.09 11.85 0.51
CA ASP A 7 3.40 11.70 -0.78
C ASP A 7 1.86 11.70 -0.59
N LYS A 8 1.37 12.04 0.61
CA LYS A 8 -0.05 12.19 0.97
C LYS A 8 -0.92 10.93 0.87
N TYR A 9 -0.32 9.74 0.84
CA TYR A 9 -1.05 8.47 0.88
C TYR A 9 -1.46 8.06 2.30
N LEU A 10 -0.84 8.64 3.34
CA LEU A 10 -1.17 8.38 4.73
C LEU A 10 -1.44 9.68 5.49
N THR A 11 -2.40 9.62 6.40
CA THR A 11 -2.58 10.60 7.48
C THR A 11 -2.05 10.04 8.80
N GLU A 12 -1.62 10.93 9.69
CA GLU A 12 -1.17 10.59 11.05
C GLU A 12 -2.14 11.14 12.10
N ARG A 13 -2.47 10.33 13.10
CA ARG A 13 -3.12 10.77 14.33
C ARG A 13 -2.27 10.43 15.56
N ARG A 14 -1.99 11.43 16.40
CA ARG A 14 -1.35 11.24 17.70
C ARG A 14 -2.41 11.06 18.78
N VAL A 15 -2.31 9.97 19.52
CA VAL A 15 -3.26 9.63 20.59
C VAL A 15 -2.49 9.55 21.89
N ARG A 16 -2.96 10.27 22.92
CA ARG A 16 -2.43 10.11 24.27
C ARG A 16 -2.77 8.70 24.76
N SER A 17 -1.75 7.95 25.16
CA SER A 17 -1.97 6.64 25.75
C SER A 17 -2.25 6.81 27.25
N ALA A 18 -3.25 6.11 27.79
CA ALA A 18 -3.62 6.18 29.20
C ALA A 18 -2.51 5.69 30.16
N ALA A 19 -1.56 4.89 29.66
CA ALA A 19 -0.53 4.25 30.46
C ALA A 19 0.87 4.28 29.81
N GLY A 20 1.17 5.28 28.96
CA GLY A 20 2.46 5.31 28.29
C GLY A 20 2.67 6.48 27.31
N PRO A 21 3.75 6.43 26.51
CA PRO A 21 4.07 7.48 25.57
C PRO A 21 2.98 7.63 24.49
N PRO A 22 2.84 8.83 23.90
CA PRO A 22 1.86 9.08 22.85
C PRO A 22 2.10 8.16 21.65
N ARG A 23 1.02 7.57 21.14
CA ARG A 23 1.07 6.64 20.00
C ARG A 23 0.73 7.39 18.72
N ARG A 24 1.49 7.11 17.66
CA ARG A 24 1.23 7.59 16.29
C ARG A 24 0.52 6.48 15.53
N TYR A 25 -0.71 6.73 15.10
CA TYR A 25 -1.47 5.84 14.22
C TYR A 25 -1.52 6.43 12.82
N PHE A 26 -1.44 5.58 11.81
CA PHE A 26 -1.53 5.97 10.41
C PHE A 26 -2.77 5.36 9.77
N CYS A 27 -3.42 6.12 8.90
CA CYS A 27 -4.56 5.66 8.09
C CYS A 27 -4.33 6.05 6.64
N LEU A 28 -4.86 5.25 5.71
CA LEU A 28 -4.90 5.65 4.30
C LEU A 28 -5.74 6.90 4.11
N THR A 29 -5.28 7.79 3.25
CA THR A 29 -6.12 8.84 2.67
C THR A 29 -6.92 8.28 1.50
N GLU A 30 -7.87 9.05 0.98
CA GLU A 30 -8.57 8.70 -0.26
C GLU A 30 -7.58 8.46 -1.42
N THR A 31 -6.60 9.36 -1.59
CA THR A 31 -5.53 9.19 -2.59
C THR A 31 -4.67 7.96 -2.30
N GLY A 32 -4.47 7.62 -1.02
CA GLY A 32 -3.78 6.39 -0.61
C GLY A 32 -4.54 5.13 -1.00
N CYS A 33 -5.86 5.13 -0.86
CA CYS A 33 -6.72 4.03 -1.31
C CYS A 33 -6.68 3.88 -2.83
N GLN A 34 -6.83 4.98 -3.59
CA GLN A 34 -6.72 4.97 -5.05
C GLN A 34 -5.37 4.43 -5.51
N ARG A 35 -4.26 4.89 -4.90
CA ARG A 35 -2.93 4.39 -5.22
C ARG A 35 -2.77 2.90 -4.93
N LEU A 36 -3.37 2.41 -3.85
CA LEU A 36 -3.36 0.99 -3.51
C LEU A 36 -4.12 0.16 -4.56
N GLU A 37 -5.28 0.63 -5.01
CA GLU A 37 -6.06 -0.03 -6.07
C GLU A 37 -5.26 -0.11 -7.38
N GLU A 38 -4.61 0.98 -7.79
CA GLU A 38 -3.71 0.98 -8.95
C GLU A 38 -2.57 -0.05 -8.80
N MET A 39 -1.95 -0.13 -7.62
CA MET A 39 -0.88 -1.09 -7.36
C MET A 39 -1.38 -2.54 -7.45
N VAL A 40 -2.60 -2.81 -6.99
CA VAL A 40 -3.22 -4.13 -7.11
C VAL A 40 -3.47 -4.47 -8.59
N CYS A 41 -3.99 -3.54 -9.37
CA CYS A 41 -4.19 -3.73 -10.81
C CYS A 41 -2.87 -3.99 -11.54
N GLN A 42 -1.84 -3.19 -11.27
CA GLN A 42 -0.50 -3.35 -11.85
C GLN A 42 0.12 -4.71 -11.48
N TRP A 43 -0.04 -5.12 -10.22
CA TRP A 43 0.44 -6.41 -9.75
C TRP A 43 -0.24 -7.57 -10.46
N ASN A 44 -1.55 -7.52 -10.62
CA ASN A 44 -2.30 -8.56 -11.34
C ASN A 44 -1.83 -8.68 -12.79
N GLU A 45 -1.65 -7.56 -13.49
CA GLU A 45 -1.15 -7.57 -14.87
C GLU A 45 0.23 -8.23 -14.98
N VAL A 46 1.17 -7.85 -14.10
CA VAL A 46 2.52 -8.44 -14.07
C VAL A 46 2.44 -9.93 -13.73
N SER A 47 1.63 -10.30 -12.74
CA SER A 47 1.45 -11.69 -12.34
C SER A 47 0.88 -12.55 -13.47
N ASP A 48 -0.09 -12.04 -14.21
CA ASP A 48 -0.71 -12.77 -15.32
C ASP A 48 0.26 -12.94 -16.49
N ARG A 49 1.06 -11.91 -16.80
CA ARG A 49 2.13 -11.99 -17.81
C ARG A 49 3.18 -13.04 -17.45
N ILE A 50 3.62 -13.07 -16.20
CA ILE A 50 4.58 -14.08 -15.70
C ILE A 50 3.95 -15.47 -15.78
N ARG A 51 2.70 -15.62 -15.34
CA ARG A 51 1.99 -16.92 -15.39
C ARG A 51 1.91 -17.44 -16.82
N HIS A 52 1.59 -16.57 -17.76
CA HIS A 52 1.55 -16.91 -19.18
C HIS A 52 2.93 -17.31 -19.73
N LEU A 53 4.00 -16.61 -19.33
CA LEU A 53 5.38 -16.98 -19.71
C LEU A 53 5.75 -18.37 -19.20
N ILE A 54 5.46 -18.68 -17.94
CA ILE A 54 5.76 -19.98 -17.34
C ILE A 54 5.00 -21.10 -18.05
N HIS A 55 3.70 -20.91 -18.34
CA HIS A 55 2.88 -21.95 -18.97
C HIS A 55 3.20 -22.15 -20.46
N LYS A 56 3.63 -21.11 -21.20
CA LYS A 56 4.04 -21.24 -22.60
C LYS A 56 5.51 -21.68 -22.78
N GLY A 57 6.35 -21.51 -21.76
CA GLY A 57 7.75 -21.97 -21.76
C GLY A 57 7.92 -23.47 -21.49
N VAL A 58 6.82 -24.21 -21.29
CA VAL A 58 6.79 -25.68 -21.22
C VAL A 58 6.17 -26.19 -22.52
N ALA A 59 6.94 -26.14 -23.59
CA ALA A 59 6.67 -26.79 -24.87
C ALA A 59 7.88 -27.63 -25.26
#